data_AF-A0A1A3QKG0-F1
#
_entry.id   AF-A0A1A3QKG0-F1
#
_cell.length_a   1.000
_cell.length_b   1.000
_cell.length_c   1.000
_cell.angle_alpha   90.00
_cell.angle_beta   90.00
_cell.angle_gamma   90.00
#
_symmetry.space_group_name_H-M   'P 1'
#
loop_
_entity.id
_entity.type
_entity.pdbx_description
1 polymer ?
#
loop_
_entity_poly.entity_id
_entity_poly.type
_entity_poly.pdbx_seq_one_letter_code
_entity_poly.pdbx_strand_id
1 'polypeptide(L)'
;MSLLVVAPELLTSAAADLESIDSTVTAAHLAAAVPTTGMAAAAADEVSQAVAALFAGYGQQYQALSARAGAFQQQFVQALTSAAGSYVAADEAGASLLGAVNAATEAVLGRPLIGTGGAAGTGVADAAINDANLLVQREFGIYNFRDWRGWAAFLLDYTWGFEGTALGYGVQALNAFTPNAGGYDSAFSALVGSHVYRGGIGLPGFASTMGNVTTHLGTGPGADDVMVNHEEVHVWQSRIFGPLFQTSYAAWAVGGYFVGTGYWLTHPNLDWFSLVETASYYDNPWEVWAYNNDNNWPPPGANPALLWPAWTDPVLLSPIWMEPIRPFLPG
;
A
#
# COMPACT_ATOMS: atom_id res chain seq x y z
N MET A 1 -8.15 -4.63 -1.63
CA MET A 1 -8.02 -5.84 -0.78
C MET A 1 -8.87 -5.63 0.46
N SER A 2 -9.47 -6.68 1.05
CA SER A 2 -10.25 -6.55 2.29
C SER A 2 -9.37 -6.78 3.51
N LEU A 3 -9.56 -5.98 4.56
CA LEU A 3 -8.90 -6.11 5.85
C LEU A 3 -9.37 -7.41 6.55
N LEU A 4 -8.42 -8.19 7.08
CA LEU A 4 -8.71 -9.32 7.98
C LEU A 4 -8.17 -8.95 9.37
N VAL A 5 -9.07 -8.74 10.33
CA VAL A 5 -8.74 -8.56 11.74
C VAL A 5 -9.31 -9.75 12.50
N VAL A 6 -8.49 -10.35 13.35
CA VAL A 6 -8.90 -11.46 14.23
C VAL A 6 -8.59 -11.04 15.67
N ALA A 7 -9.51 -11.31 16.59
CA ALA A 7 -9.28 -11.12 18.03
C ALA A 7 -8.95 -12.47 18.67
N PRO A 8 -7.67 -12.77 18.98
CA PRO A 8 -7.27 -14.07 19.53
C PRO A 8 -7.96 -14.40 20.87
N GLU A 9 -8.35 -13.39 21.63
CA GLU A 9 -9.09 -13.54 22.90
C GLU A 9 -10.48 -14.16 22.68
N LEU A 10 -11.14 -13.85 21.56
CA LEU A 10 -12.43 -14.46 21.24
C LEU A 10 -12.27 -15.94 20.86
N LEU A 11 -11.17 -16.31 20.19
CA LEU A 11 -10.87 -17.70 19.84
C LEU A 11 -10.55 -18.53 21.09
N THR A 12 -9.79 -17.97 22.04
CA THR A 12 -9.49 -18.64 23.31
C THR A 12 -10.73 -18.76 24.22
N SER A 13 -11.58 -17.73 24.28
CA SER A 13 -12.86 -17.81 24.98
C SER A 13 -13.76 -18.89 24.39
N ALA A 14 -13.89 -18.93 23.06
CA ALA A 14 -14.69 -19.95 22.38
C ALA A 14 -14.15 -21.37 22.62
N ALA A 15 -12.83 -21.55 22.68
CA ALA A 15 -12.22 -22.84 23.01
C ALA A 15 -12.62 -23.30 24.42
N ALA A 16 -12.56 -22.41 25.42
CA ALA A 16 -12.97 -22.71 26.79
C ALA A 16 -14.47 -23.05 26.92
N ASP A 17 -15.33 -22.33 26.20
CA ASP A 17 -16.77 -22.62 26.16
C ASP A 17 -17.03 -24.02 25.56
N LEU A 18 -16.32 -24.38 24.49
CA LEU A 18 -16.44 -25.68 23.83
C LEU A 18 -15.93 -26.83 24.71
N GLU A 19 -14.89 -26.62 25.53
CA GLU A 19 -14.44 -27.60 26.54
C GLU A 19 -15.50 -27.83 27.62
N SER A 20 -16.16 -26.76 28.09
CA SER A 20 -17.26 -26.87 29.06
C SER A 20 -18.45 -27.65 28.51
N ILE A 21 -18.79 -27.41 27.23
CA ILE A 21 -19.82 -28.17 26.51
C ILE A 21 -19.42 -29.65 26.38
N ASP A 22 -18.19 -29.95 25.97
CA ASP A 22 -17.70 -31.33 25.81
C ASP A 22 -17.76 -32.11 27.13
N SER A 23 -17.37 -31.47 28.24
CA SER A 23 -17.49 -32.05 29.58
C SER A 23 -18.94 -32.40 29.92
N THR A 24 -19.89 -31.48 29.67
CA THR A 24 -21.32 -31.69 29.94
C THR A 24 -21.91 -32.82 29.09
N VAL A 25 -21.57 -32.83 27.80
CA VAL A 25 -22.04 -33.84 26.84
C VAL A 25 -21.45 -35.22 27.16
N THR A 26 -20.17 -35.28 27.53
CA THR A 26 -19.51 -36.52 27.97
C THR A 26 -20.18 -37.09 29.22
N ALA A 27 -20.48 -36.26 30.21
CA ALA A 27 -21.20 -36.68 31.41
C ALA A 27 -22.60 -37.25 31.07
N ALA A 28 -23.33 -36.62 30.14
CA ALA A 28 -24.62 -37.12 29.67
C ALA A 28 -24.51 -38.45 28.93
N HIS A 29 -23.51 -38.62 28.05
CA HIS A 29 -23.25 -39.89 27.36
C HIS A 29 -22.94 -41.02 28.35
N LEU A 30 -22.12 -40.75 29.37
CA LEU A 30 -21.79 -41.72 30.43
C LEU A 30 -23.02 -42.10 31.26
N ALA A 31 -23.84 -41.12 31.65
CA ALA A 31 -25.09 -41.37 32.39
C ALA A 31 -26.09 -42.22 31.58
N ALA A 32 -26.14 -42.01 30.26
CA ALA A 32 -27.02 -42.76 29.37
C ALA A 32 -26.48 -44.16 28.98
N ALA A 33 -25.20 -44.46 29.19
CA ALA A 33 -24.58 -45.69 28.71
C ALA A 33 -25.26 -46.95 29.27
N VAL A 34 -25.26 -47.13 30.60
CA VAL A 34 -25.85 -48.30 31.26
C VAL A 34 -27.34 -48.50 30.93
N PRO A 35 -28.23 -47.48 31.07
CA PRO A 35 -29.66 -47.68 30.84
C PRO A 35 -29.99 -47.98 29.36
N THR A 36 -29.16 -47.54 28.41
CA THR A 36 -29.40 -47.78 26.98
C THR A 36 -28.78 -49.07 26.44
N THR A 37 -27.69 -49.55 27.05
CA THR A 37 -27.03 -50.81 26.63
C THR A 37 -27.46 -52.02 27.45
N GLY A 38 -28.04 -51.83 28.63
CA GLY A 38 -28.44 -52.88 29.58
C GLY A 38 -29.95 -53.10 29.69
N MET A 39 -30.70 -52.83 28.62
CA MET A 39 -32.16 -52.84 28.67
C MET A 39 -32.72 -54.26 28.90
N ALA A 40 -33.56 -54.42 29.92
CA ALA A 40 -34.20 -55.70 30.22
C ALA A 40 -35.37 -55.99 29.26
N ALA A 41 -35.61 -57.27 28.98
CA ALA A 41 -36.79 -57.71 28.23
C ALA A 41 -38.06 -57.46 29.05
N ALA A 42 -39.12 -56.98 28.39
CA ALA A 42 -40.40 -56.69 29.05
C ALA A 42 -41.13 -57.95 29.53
N ALA A 43 -40.89 -59.08 28.88
CA ALA A 43 -41.38 -60.40 29.24
C ALA A 43 -40.38 -61.48 28.78
N ALA A 44 -40.63 -62.74 29.17
CA ALA A 44 -39.73 -63.86 28.89
C ALA A 44 -39.84 -64.39 27.44
N ASP A 45 -40.79 -63.90 26.64
CA ASP A 45 -40.98 -64.34 25.26
C ASP A 45 -39.86 -63.87 24.32
N GLU A 46 -39.68 -64.59 23.23
CA GLU A 46 -38.61 -64.37 22.26
C GLU A 46 -38.69 -63.00 21.59
N VAL A 47 -39.89 -62.43 21.42
CA VAL A 47 -40.07 -61.11 20.81
C VAL A 47 -39.59 -60.02 21.75
N SER A 48 -39.97 -60.08 23.03
CA SER A 48 -39.49 -59.15 24.07
C SER A 48 -37.97 -59.19 24.24
N GLN A 49 -37.37 -60.38 24.20
CA GLN A 49 -35.90 -60.54 24.26
C GLN A 49 -35.22 -59.97 23.01
N ALA A 50 -35.75 -60.25 21.82
CA ALA A 50 -35.19 -59.74 20.57
C ALA A 50 -35.27 -58.21 20.47
N VAL A 51 -36.37 -57.61 20.93
CA VAL A 51 -36.54 -56.14 20.97
C VAL A 51 -35.56 -55.51 21.97
N ALA A 52 -35.39 -56.07 23.16
CA ALA A 52 -34.41 -55.58 24.13
C ALA A 52 -32.97 -55.63 23.58
N ALA A 53 -32.61 -56.73 22.91
CA ALA A 53 -31.31 -56.90 22.26
C ALA A 53 -31.09 -55.89 21.12
N LEU A 54 -32.12 -55.60 20.32
CA LEU A 54 -32.04 -54.60 19.25
C LEU A 54 -31.71 -53.21 19.80
N PHE A 55 -32.46 -52.74 20.80
CA PHE A 55 -32.24 -51.44 21.41
C PHE A 55 -30.92 -51.34 22.16
N ALA A 56 -30.50 -52.41 22.85
CA ALA A 56 -29.18 -52.49 23.45
C ALA A 56 -28.06 -52.36 22.39
N GLY A 57 -28.25 -52.99 21.22
CA GLY A 57 -27.36 -52.85 20.07
C GLY A 57 -27.29 -51.42 19.52
N TYR A 58 -28.43 -50.72 19.43
CA TYR A 58 -28.46 -49.29 19.08
C TYR A 58 -27.74 -48.42 20.12
N GLY A 59 -27.94 -48.69 21.41
CA GLY A 59 -27.23 -48.00 22.50
C GLY A 59 -25.72 -48.15 22.39
N GLN A 60 -25.22 -49.35 22.08
CA GLN A 60 -23.79 -49.60 21.89
C GLN A 60 -23.23 -48.84 20.68
N GLN A 61 -23.96 -48.80 19.56
CA GLN A 61 -23.57 -48.04 18.37
C GLN A 61 -23.54 -46.53 18.65
N TYR A 62 -24.53 -46.02 19.39
CA TYR A 62 -24.57 -44.62 19.81
C TYR A 62 -23.36 -44.26 20.66
N GLN A 63 -23.03 -45.07 21.68
CA GLN A 63 -21.85 -44.83 22.53
C GLN A 63 -20.55 -44.85 21.73
N ALA A 64 -20.41 -45.77 20.77
CA ALA A 64 -19.25 -45.81 19.88
C ALA A 64 -19.15 -44.57 18.98
N LEU A 65 -20.27 -44.03 18.51
CA LEU A 65 -20.31 -42.78 17.75
C LEU A 65 -20.00 -41.56 18.63
N SER A 66 -20.57 -41.48 19.83
CA SER A 66 -20.30 -40.43 20.81
C SER A 66 -18.83 -40.34 21.18
N ALA A 67 -18.14 -41.47 21.34
CA ALA A 67 -16.70 -41.49 21.59
C ALA A 67 -15.89 -40.89 20.42
N ARG A 68 -16.30 -41.15 19.17
CA ARG A 68 -15.67 -40.54 17.98
C ARG A 68 -15.97 -39.05 17.89
N ALA A 69 -17.18 -38.63 18.22
CA ALA A 69 -17.58 -37.22 18.26
C ALA A 69 -16.78 -36.44 19.32
N GLY A 70 -16.58 -37.00 20.52
CA GLY A 70 -15.74 -36.39 21.55
C GLY A 70 -14.28 -36.24 21.11
N ALA A 71 -13.70 -37.25 20.47
CA ALA A 71 -12.34 -37.15 19.92
C ALA A 71 -12.20 -36.05 18.85
N PHE A 72 -13.21 -35.89 17.99
CA PHE A 72 -13.26 -34.80 17.01
C PHE A 72 -13.37 -33.44 17.71
N GLN A 73 -14.26 -33.30 18.69
CA GLN A 73 -14.47 -32.07 19.44
C GLN A 73 -13.16 -31.62 20.12
N GLN A 74 -12.42 -32.54 20.73
CA GLN A 74 -11.11 -32.27 21.33
C GLN A 74 -10.08 -31.76 20.30
N GLN A 75 -10.02 -32.39 19.12
CA GLN A 75 -9.14 -31.92 18.04
C GLN A 75 -9.53 -30.53 17.55
N PHE A 76 -10.83 -30.25 17.48
CA PHE A 76 -11.34 -28.95 17.07
C PHE A 76 -10.96 -27.84 18.08
N VAL A 77 -11.11 -28.09 19.37
CA VAL A 77 -10.67 -27.17 20.44
C VAL A 77 -9.16 -26.93 20.39
N GLN A 78 -8.36 -27.98 20.19
CA GLN A 78 -6.91 -27.86 20.04
C GLN A 78 -6.54 -27.01 18.82
N ALA A 79 -7.21 -27.21 17.69
CA ALA A 79 -7.01 -26.40 16.49
C ALA A 79 -7.36 -24.93 16.71
N LEU A 80 -8.46 -24.65 17.41
CA LEU A 80 -8.90 -23.28 17.73
C LEU A 80 -7.88 -22.56 18.63
N THR A 81 -7.37 -23.26 19.64
CA THR A 81 -6.33 -22.74 20.55
C THR A 81 -5.02 -22.50 19.81
N SER A 82 -4.61 -23.42 18.94
CA SER A 82 -3.41 -23.27 18.10
C SER A 82 -3.54 -22.12 17.10
N ALA A 83 -4.72 -21.91 16.52
CA ALA A 83 -4.99 -20.80 15.62
C ALA A 83 -4.87 -19.46 16.36
N ALA A 84 -5.44 -19.35 17.57
CA ALA A 84 -5.29 -18.17 18.41
C ALA A 84 -3.81 -17.83 18.66
N GLY A 85 -2.99 -18.82 19.05
CA GLY A 85 -1.55 -18.62 19.22
C GLY A 85 -0.82 -18.21 17.94
N SER A 86 -1.27 -18.69 16.78
CA SER A 86 -0.68 -18.32 15.48
C SER A 86 -0.98 -16.86 15.11
N TYR A 87 -2.18 -16.36 15.42
CA TYR A 87 -2.52 -14.95 15.23
C TYR A 87 -1.70 -14.04 16.15
N VAL A 88 -1.58 -14.39 17.43
CA VAL A 88 -0.73 -13.63 18.37
C VAL A 88 0.73 -13.55 17.88
N ALA A 89 1.30 -14.68 17.46
CA ALA A 89 2.67 -14.71 16.93
C ALA A 89 2.84 -13.86 15.67
N ALA A 90 1.81 -13.81 14.80
CA ALA A 90 1.83 -12.95 13.62
C ALA A 90 1.81 -11.46 13.99
N ASP A 91 0.98 -11.07 14.97
CA ASP A 91 0.90 -9.70 15.45
C ASP A 91 2.21 -9.26 16.12
N GLU A 92 2.85 -10.13 16.92
CA GLU A 92 4.17 -9.88 17.52
C GLU A 92 5.26 -9.71 16.46
N ALA A 93 5.28 -10.57 15.43
CA ALA A 93 6.22 -10.45 14.32
C ALA A 93 6.02 -9.15 13.53
N GLY A 94 4.76 -8.79 13.29
CA GLY A 94 4.38 -7.51 12.69
C GLY A 94 4.89 -6.33 13.52
N ALA A 95 4.57 -6.29 14.82
CA ALA A 95 5.00 -5.24 15.73
C ALA A 95 6.54 -5.08 15.78
N SER A 96 7.29 -6.20 15.75
CA SER A 96 8.76 -6.15 15.70
C SER A 96 9.29 -5.49 14.42
N LEU A 97 8.67 -5.78 13.26
CA LEU A 97 9.06 -5.15 11.99
C LEU A 97 8.79 -3.64 12.03
N LEU A 98 7.63 -3.23 12.54
CA LEU A 98 7.28 -1.82 12.68
C LEU A 98 8.21 -1.09 13.64
N GLY A 99 8.61 -1.73 14.74
CA GLY A 99 9.62 -1.23 15.66
C GLY A 99 10.96 -0.96 14.96
N ALA A 100 11.40 -1.86 14.07
CA ALA A 100 12.64 -1.66 13.30
C ALA A 100 12.55 -0.48 12.31
N VAL A 101 11.40 -0.32 11.63
CA VAL A 101 11.14 0.83 10.75
C VAL A 101 11.14 2.14 11.53
N ASN A 102 10.44 2.18 12.67
CA ASN A 102 10.39 3.35 13.53
C ASN A 102 11.75 3.71 14.13
N ALA A 103 12.57 2.73 14.50
CA ALA A 103 13.92 2.98 15.01
C ALA A 103 14.80 3.68 13.95
N ALA A 104 14.69 3.27 12.68
CA ALA A 104 15.42 3.92 11.59
C ALA A 104 14.95 5.37 11.38
N THR A 105 13.65 5.64 11.41
CA THR A 105 13.15 7.01 11.23
C THR A 105 13.37 7.88 12.46
N GLU A 106 13.33 7.35 13.68
CA GLU A 106 13.73 8.07 14.89
C GLU A 106 15.20 8.48 14.84
N ALA A 107 16.08 7.59 14.40
CA ALA A 107 17.51 7.89 14.29
C ALA A 107 17.82 9.01 13.28
N VAL A 108 17.04 9.12 12.21
CA VAL A 108 17.26 10.10 11.12
C VAL A 108 16.46 11.39 11.34
N LEU A 109 15.22 11.28 11.82
CA LEU A 109 14.22 12.35 11.80
C LEU A 109 13.73 12.73 13.21
N GLY A 110 14.23 12.07 14.25
CA GLY A 110 13.95 12.39 15.65
C GLY A 110 12.54 11.99 16.14
N ARG A 111 11.80 11.22 15.35
CA ARG A 111 10.45 10.72 15.68
C ARG A 111 10.07 9.50 14.83
N PRO A 112 9.15 8.64 15.32
CA PRO A 112 8.71 7.46 14.57
C PRO A 112 7.90 7.85 13.33
N LEU A 113 7.94 7.00 12.30
CA LEU A 113 7.19 7.17 11.06
C LEU A 113 5.76 6.63 11.18
N ILE A 114 5.61 5.55 11.94
CA ILE A 114 4.36 4.85 12.21
C ILE A 114 3.97 5.14 13.65
N GLY A 115 2.70 5.49 13.90
CA GLY A 115 2.22 5.87 15.22
C GLY A 115 2.47 4.78 16.26
N THR A 116 3.19 5.12 17.33
CA THR A 116 3.28 4.28 18.53
C THR A 116 2.10 4.65 19.42
N GLY A 117 0.91 4.09 19.16
CA GLY A 117 -0.29 4.38 19.95
C GLY A 117 0.02 4.34 21.44
N GLY A 118 -0.25 5.44 22.16
CA GLY A 118 0.01 5.58 23.58
C GLY A 118 -0.93 4.72 24.41
N ALA A 119 -0.66 3.43 24.52
CA ALA A 119 -1.25 2.50 25.48
C ALA A 119 -0.19 1.48 25.88
N ALA A 120 -0.42 0.69 26.92
CA ALA A 120 0.38 -0.47 27.24
C ALA A 120 -0.52 -1.71 27.08
N GLY A 121 -0.07 -2.74 26.36
CA GLY A 121 -0.81 -3.99 26.13
C GLY A 121 -1.02 -4.36 24.66
N THR A 122 -1.74 -5.45 24.40
CA THR A 122 -2.05 -6.00 23.05
C THR A 122 -2.65 -4.97 22.09
N GLY A 123 -3.38 -3.96 22.59
CA GLY A 123 -3.92 -2.86 21.79
C GLY A 123 -2.90 -1.91 21.15
N VAL A 124 -1.62 -1.95 21.54
CA VAL A 124 -0.54 -1.17 20.90
C VAL A 124 -0.08 -1.83 19.61
N ALA A 125 0.04 -3.17 19.62
CA ALA A 125 0.35 -3.94 18.42
C ALA A 125 -0.76 -3.71 17.38
N ASP A 126 -2.02 -3.80 17.80
CA ASP A 126 -3.17 -3.55 16.92
C ASP A 126 -3.15 -2.13 16.32
N ALA A 127 -2.86 -1.10 17.11
CA ALA A 127 -2.80 0.27 16.61
C ALA A 127 -1.65 0.49 15.61
N ALA A 128 -0.43 0.02 15.94
CA ALA A 128 0.72 0.14 15.04
C ALA A 128 0.52 -0.69 13.75
N ILE A 129 -0.02 -1.90 13.87
CA ILE A 129 -0.37 -2.77 12.75
C ILE A 129 -1.44 -2.11 11.88
N ASN A 130 -2.44 -1.46 12.48
CA ASN A 130 -3.45 -0.70 11.74
C ASN A 130 -2.84 0.49 10.99
N ASP A 131 -1.95 1.27 11.63
CA ASP A 131 -1.27 2.38 10.98
C ASP A 131 -0.36 1.92 9.83
N ALA A 132 0.37 0.83 10.04
CA ALA A 132 1.20 0.22 8.99
C ALA A 132 0.35 -0.34 7.84
N ASN A 133 -0.79 -0.95 8.14
CA ASN A 133 -1.74 -1.41 7.14
C ASN A 133 -2.31 -0.25 6.34
N LEU A 134 -2.64 0.88 6.98
CA LEU A 134 -3.09 2.08 6.28
C LEU A 134 -2.00 2.65 5.38
N LEU A 135 -0.73 2.62 5.81
CA LEU A 135 0.40 3.00 4.98
C LEU A 135 0.53 2.08 3.77
N VAL A 136 0.55 0.77 3.97
CA VAL A 136 0.60 -0.23 2.89
C VAL A 136 -0.57 -0.08 1.92
N GLN A 137 -1.79 0.13 2.44
CA GLN A 137 -2.97 0.39 1.62
C GLN A 137 -2.84 1.69 0.84
N ARG A 138 -2.21 2.73 1.41
CA ARG A 138 -1.90 3.96 0.67
C ARG A 138 -0.92 3.68 -0.46
N GLU A 139 0.21 3.07 -0.16
CA GLU A 139 1.31 2.80 -1.11
C GLU A 139 0.87 1.93 -2.29
N PHE A 140 0.02 0.93 -2.06
CA PHE A 140 -0.51 0.10 -3.15
C PHE A 140 -1.86 0.59 -3.71
N GLY A 141 -2.52 1.52 -3.02
CA GLY A 141 -3.84 2.03 -3.37
C GLY A 141 -3.86 2.88 -4.65
N ILE A 142 -2.69 3.33 -5.11
CA ILE A 142 -2.52 4.06 -6.37
C ILE A 142 -2.64 3.13 -7.59
N TYR A 143 -2.39 1.82 -7.46
CA TYR A 143 -2.37 0.92 -8.61
C TYR A 143 -3.75 0.32 -8.89
N ASN A 144 -4.31 0.62 -10.06
CA ASN A 144 -5.51 -0.06 -10.54
C ASN A 144 -5.17 -1.42 -11.17
N PHE A 145 -5.08 -2.47 -10.36
CA PHE A 145 -4.77 -3.84 -10.81
C PHE A 145 -5.86 -4.51 -11.66
N ARG A 146 -6.98 -3.84 -11.92
CA ARG A 146 -7.97 -4.29 -12.93
C ARG A 146 -7.58 -3.90 -14.34
N ASP A 147 -6.65 -2.95 -14.47
CA ASP A 147 -6.11 -2.48 -15.73
C ASP A 147 -4.63 -2.90 -15.86
N TRP A 148 -4.19 -3.19 -17.08
CA TRP A 148 -2.81 -3.61 -17.34
C TRP A 148 -1.80 -2.49 -17.05
N ARG A 149 -2.19 -1.22 -17.19
CA ARG A 149 -1.36 -0.06 -16.85
C ARG A 149 -1.06 -0.02 -15.35
N GLY A 150 -2.01 -0.43 -14.51
CA GLY A 150 -1.78 -0.53 -13.07
C GLY A 150 -0.72 -1.58 -12.72
N TRP A 151 -0.75 -2.73 -13.41
CA TRP A 151 0.30 -3.75 -13.30
C TRP A 151 1.65 -3.26 -13.83
N ALA A 152 1.66 -2.57 -14.98
CA ALA A 152 2.89 -2.03 -15.55
C ALA A 152 3.50 -0.95 -14.63
N ALA A 153 2.70 -0.03 -14.11
CA ALA A 153 3.11 0.99 -13.15
C ALA A 153 3.74 0.36 -11.90
N PHE A 154 3.07 -0.64 -11.30
CA PHE A 154 3.61 -1.37 -10.15
C PHE A 154 4.95 -2.04 -10.49
N LEU A 155 5.02 -2.80 -11.58
CA LEU A 155 6.26 -3.50 -11.93
C LEU A 155 7.41 -2.52 -12.20
N LEU A 156 7.15 -1.41 -12.89
CA LEU A 156 8.16 -0.40 -13.17
C LEU A 156 8.61 0.29 -11.87
N ASP A 157 7.68 0.75 -11.02
CA ASP A 157 8.01 1.42 -9.75
C ASP A 157 8.88 0.54 -8.83
N TYR A 158 8.67 -0.78 -8.81
CA TYR A 158 9.41 -1.70 -7.91
C TYR A 158 10.54 -2.48 -8.58
N THR A 159 10.90 -2.18 -9.83
CA THR A 159 12.06 -2.79 -10.50
C THR A 159 12.97 -1.75 -11.12
N TRP A 160 12.63 -1.30 -12.32
CA TRP A 160 13.43 -0.40 -13.13
C TRP A 160 13.34 1.06 -12.65
N GLY A 161 12.14 1.52 -12.31
CA GLY A 161 11.86 2.85 -11.76
C GLY A 161 12.15 2.99 -10.25
N PHE A 162 12.69 1.96 -9.61
CA PHE A 162 12.86 1.91 -8.15
C PHE A 162 13.59 3.12 -7.56
N GLU A 163 14.61 3.64 -8.24
CA GLU A 163 15.32 4.83 -7.76
C GLU A 163 14.40 6.05 -7.65
N GLY A 164 13.52 6.26 -8.64
CA GLY A 164 12.51 7.33 -8.59
C GLY A 164 11.50 7.10 -7.47
N THR A 165 10.99 5.88 -7.33
CA THR A 165 10.05 5.51 -6.25
C THR A 165 10.67 5.67 -4.86
N ALA A 166 11.95 5.34 -4.70
CA ALA A 166 12.69 5.55 -3.46
C ALA A 166 12.84 7.04 -3.11
N LEU A 167 13.12 7.89 -4.10
CA LEU A 167 13.10 9.35 -3.93
C LEU A 167 11.70 9.83 -3.53
N GLY A 168 10.67 9.28 -4.16
CA GLY A 168 9.27 9.52 -3.81
C GLY A 168 8.98 9.21 -2.34
N TYR A 169 9.41 8.05 -1.82
CA TYR A 169 9.26 7.73 -0.39
C TYR A 169 9.94 8.76 0.52
N GLY A 170 11.12 9.26 0.13
CA GLY A 170 11.79 10.36 0.82
C GLY A 170 10.90 11.61 0.90
N VAL A 171 10.26 11.99 -0.22
CA VAL A 171 9.32 13.11 -0.28
C VAL A 171 8.09 12.86 0.61
N GLN A 172 7.51 11.66 0.54
CA GLN A 172 6.37 11.30 1.38
C GLN A 172 6.71 11.39 2.88
N ALA A 173 7.90 10.94 3.27
CA ALA A 173 8.39 11.06 4.65
C ALA A 173 8.58 12.52 5.05
N LEU A 174 9.25 13.34 4.23
CA LEU A 174 9.43 14.77 4.49
C LEU A 174 8.09 15.51 4.60
N ASN A 175 7.12 15.14 3.76
CA ASN A 175 5.77 15.66 3.82
C ASN A 175 5.06 15.26 5.11
N ALA A 176 5.14 14.01 5.56
CA ALA A 176 4.56 13.61 6.86
C ALA A 176 5.04 14.48 8.04
N PHE A 177 6.17 15.17 7.86
CA PHE A 177 6.84 15.95 8.88
C PHE A 177 6.74 17.48 8.72
N THR A 178 6.13 17.96 7.64
CA THR A 178 6.03 19.39 7.33
C THR A 178 4.67 19.96 7.83
N PRO A 179 4.63 21.07 8.59
CA PRO A 179 3.42 21.58 9.25
C PRO A 179 2.21 21.88 8.34
N ASN A 180 2.44 22.09 7.03
CA ASN A 180 1.42 22.36 6.02
C ASN A 180 1.38 21.30 4.90
N ALA A 181 1.94 20.12 5.13
CA ALA A 181 1.89 19.02 4.16
C ALA A 181 0.58 18.23 4.16
N GLY A 182 -0.36 18.59 5.05
CA GLY A 182 -1.73 18.13 4.97
C GLY A 182 -2.27 18.39 3.56
N GLY A 183 -2.86 17.35 2.95
CA GLY A 183 -3.32 17.43 1.56
C GLY A 183 -2.97 16.22 0.71
N TYR A 184 -2.63 15.06 1.28
CA TYR A 184 -2.65 13.82 0.51
C TYR A 184 -4.07 13.60 -0.05
N ASP A 185 -4.19 13.59 -1.37
CA ASP A 185 -5.47 13.43 -2.05
C ASP A 185 -5.61 11.97 -2.47
N SER A 186 -6.15 11.14 -1.59
CA SER A 186 -6.25 9.69 -1.83
C SER A 186 -7.11 9.33 -3.04
N ALA A 187 -8.17 10.10 -3.29
CA ALA A 187 -9.07 9.85 -4.40
C ALA A 187 -8.41 10.19 -5.74
N PHE A 188 -7.75 11.35 -5.81
CA PHE A 188 -7.03 11.75 -7.00
C PHE A 188 -5.79 10.89 -7.23
N SER A 189 -5.07 10.51 -6.17
CA SER A 189 -3.92 9.61 -6.24
C SER A 189 -4.29 8.25 -6.86
N ALA A 190 -5.44 7.69 -6.48
CA ALA A 190 -5.95 6.45 -7.06
C ALA A 190 -6.42 6.62 -8.51
N LEU A 191 -6.85 7.83 -8.90
CA LEU A 191 -7.27 8.14 -10.27
C LEU A 191 -6.08 8.21 -11.23
N VAL A 192 -5.03 8.95 -10.87
CA VAL A 192 -3.86 9.19 -11.74
C VAL A 192 -2.75 8.14 -11.56
N GLY A 193 -2.90 7.24 -10.59
CA GLY A 193 -1.94 6.18 -10.34
C GLY A 193 -0.58 6.66 -9.83
N SER A 194 -0.57 7.71 -9.01
CA SER A 194 0.60 8.27 -8.31
C SER A 194 0.17 8.89 -6.99
N HIS A 195 1.09 9.10 -6.05
CA HIS A 195 0.79 9.76 -4.78
C HIS A 195 0.76 11.27 -4.95
N VAL A 196 -0.41 11.88 -4.77
CA VAL A 196 -0.59 13.31 -4.95
C VAL A 196 -0.78 14.01 -3.61
N TYR A 197 0.07 14.99 -3.35
CA TYR A 197 -0.03 15.90 -2.22
C TYR A 197 -0.34 17.31 -2.74
N ARG A 198 -1.51 17.82 -2.35
CA ARG A 198 -1.96 19.20 -2.62
C ARG A 198 -1.05 20.24 -1.95
N GLY A 199 -0.49 19.89 -0.79
CA GLY A 199 0.53 20.68 -0.09
C GLY A 199 1.88 19.98 -0.07
N GLY A 200 2.73 20.38 0.86
CA GLY A 200 4.02 19.73 1.12
C GLY A 200 5.24 20.55 0.67
N ILE A 201 6.39 19.88 0.70
CA ILE A 201 7.67 20.45 0.28
C ILE A 201 7.62 20.77 -1.22
N GLY A 202 8.12 21.93 -1.62
CA GLY A 202 8.12 22.35 -3.01
C GLY A 202 8.55 23.80 -3.16
N LEU A 203 8.78 24.20 -4.41
CA LEU A 203 9.05 25.60 -4.74
C LEU A 203 7.73 26.33 -4.95
N PRO A 204 7.57 27.57 -4.43
CA PRO A 204 6.37 28.35 -4.65
C PRO A 204 6.04 28.49 -6.14
N GLY A 205 4.86 28.04 -6.54
CA GLY A 205 4.39 28.12 -7.93
C GLY A 205 4.69 26.89 -8.79
N PHE A 206 5.36 25.87 -8.24
CA PHE A 206 5.68 24.63 -8.95
C PHE A 206 5.11 23.42 -8.22
N ALA A 207 4.44 22.55 -8.96
CA ALA A 207 4.32 21.16 -8.55
C ALA A 207 5.69 20.49 -8.70
N SER A 208 5.99 19.50 -7.86
CA SER A 208 7.26 18.77 -7.93
C SER A 208 6.97 17.28 -7.90
N THR A 209 7.44 16.59 -8.95
CA THR A 209 7.28 15.14 -9.09
C THR A 209 8.61 14.42 -8.94
N MET A 210 8.66 13.48 -8.00
CA MET A 210 9.78 12.57 -7.79
C MET A 210 9.27 11.13 -7.80
N GLY A 211 9.60 10.40 -8.87
CA GLY A 211 9.12 9.04 -9.05
C GLY A 211 7.61 9.00 -9.23
N ASN A 212 6.94 8.27 -8.35
CA ASN A 212 5.49 8.15 -8.31
C ASN A 212 4.82 9.11 -7.32
N VAL A 213 5.48 10.20 -6.92
CA VAL A 213 4.97 11.16 -5.93
C VAL A 213 5.02 12.57 -6.48
N THR A 214 3.89 13.26 -6.46
CA THR A 214 3.77 14.68 -6.78
C THR A 214 3.39 15.45 -5.52
N THR A 215 4.09 16.55 -5.25
CA THR A 215 3.84 17.39 -4.07
C THR A 215 3.78 18.87 -4.45
N HIS A 216 3.23 19.69 -3.54
CA HIS A 216 3.04 21.11 -3.75
C HIS A 216 2.14 21.45 -4.96
N LEU A 217 1.24 20.52 -5.33
CA LEU A 217 0.36 20.68 -6.49
C LEU A 217 -0.59 21.89 -6.37
N GLY A 218 -0.99 22.22 -5.14
CA GLY A 218 -1.98 23.24 -4.85
C GLY A 218 -3.42 22.77 -5.07
N THR A 219 -4.35 23.68 -4.78
CA THR A 219 -5.81 23.49 -4.96
C THR A 219 -6.43 24.60 -5.81
N GLY A 220 -5.60 25.38 -6.50
CA GLY A 220 -6.05 26.48 -7.35
C GLY A 220 -6.66 26.00 -8.66
N PRO A 221 -7.35 26.88 -9.42
CA PRO A 221 -7.83 26.56 -10.76
C PRO A 221 -6.68 26.04 -11.65
N GLY A 222 -6.89 24.91 -12.32
CA GLY A 222 -5.90 24.28 -13.21
C GLY A 222 -4.91 23.33 -12.52
N ALA A 223 -4.93 23.19 -11.18
CA ALA A 223 -4.03 22.27 -10.48
C ALA A 223 -4.24 20.79 -10.90
N ASP A 224 -5.49 20.37 -11.08
CA ASP A 224 -5.80 19.02 -11.57
C ASP A 224 -5.33 18.81 -13.01
N ASP A 225 -5.49 19.84 -13.87
CA ASP A 225 -5.06 19.80 -15.27
C ASP A 225 -3.52 19.70 -15.35
N VAL A 226 -2.80 20.48 -14.54
CA VAL A 226 -1.33 20.38 -14.42
C VAL A 226 -0.93 18.97 -13.99
N MET A 227 -1.62 18.37 -13.02
CA MET A 227 -1.31 17.00 -12.61
C MET A 227 -1.50 16.01 -13.77
N VAL A 228 -2.65 16.05 -14.44
CA VAL A 228 -3.00 15.05 -15.47
C VAL A 228 -2.21 15.27 -16.75
N ASN A 229 -1.97 16.51 -17.15
CA ASN A 229 -1.37 16.81 -18.45
C ASN A 229 0.15 17.02 -18.40
N HIS A 230 0.70 17.39 -17.25
CA HIS A 230 2.13 17.71 -17.07
C HIS A 230 2.81 16.76 -16.08
N GLU A 231 2.38 16.71 -14.83
CA GLU A 231 3.09 15.94 -13.78
C GLU A 231 2.97 14.43 -13.96
N GLU A 232 1.83 13.93 -14.45
CA GLU A 232 1.64 12.52 -14.76
C GLU A 232 2.61 12.07 -15.87
N VAL A 233 2.96 12.97 -16.79
CA VAL A 233 4.01 12.70 -17.79
C VAL A 233 5.35 12.46 -17.10
N HIS A 234 5.71 13.26 -16.09
CA HIS A 234 6.92 13.02 -15.30
C HIS A 234 6.90 11.71 -14.51
N VAL A 235 5.74 11.32 -13.96
CA VAL A 235 5.59 10.01 -13.31
C VAL A 235 5.89 8.88 -14.30
N TRP A 236 5.31 8.94 -15.50
CA TRP A 236 5.55 7.93 -16.53
C TRP A 236 6.95 7.98 -17.13
N GLN A 237 7.53 9.17 -17.29
CA GLN A 237 8.93 9.33 -17.66
C GLN A 237 9.84 8.63 -16.64
N SER A 238 9.60 8.84 -15.34
CA SER A 238 10.36 8.16 -14.29
C SER A 238 10.15 6.64 -14.32
N ARG A 239 8.94 6.16 -14.60
CA ARG A 239 8.65 4.71 -14.70
C ARG A 239 9.35 4.06 -15.88
N ILE A 240 9.28 4.69 -17.05
CA ILE A 240 9.71 4.09 -18.32
C ILE A 240 11.23 4.20 -18.49
N PHE A 241 11.79 5.37 -18.16
CA PHE A 241 13.22 5.62 -18.35
C PHE A 241 14.03 5.38 -17.07
N GLY A 242 13.39 5.21 -15.92
CA GLY A 242 14.05 4.78 -14.69
C GLY A 242 15.22 5.69 -14.30
N PRO A 243 16.42 5.13 -14.02
CA PRO A 243 17.60 5.91 -13.67
C PRO A 243 18.01 6.91 -14.74
N LEU A 244 17.73 6.65 -16.02
CA LEU A 244 18.07 7.57 -17.10
C LEU A 244 17.31 8.88 -16.96
N PHE A 245 16.02 8.85 -16.60
CA PHE A 245 15.24 10.06 -16.36
C PHE A 245 15.89 10.91 -15.26
N GLN A 246 16.07 10.33 -14.08
CA GLN A 246 16.58 11.04 -12.90
C GLN A 246 17.99 11.62 -13.13
N THR A 247 18.90 10.80 -13.65
CA THR A 247 20.29 11.22 -13.87
C THR A 247 20.43 12.23 -14.98
N SER A 248 19.71 12.08 -16.10
CA SER A 248 19.77 13.04 -17.20
C SER A 248 19.08 14.35 -16.86
N TYR A 249 17.97 14.32 -16.09
CA TYR A 249 17.33 15.52 -15.59
C TYR A 249 18.28 16.32 -14.69
N ALA A 250 18.92 15.66 -13.71
CA ALA A 250 19.89 16.30 -12.83
C ALA A 250 21.12 16.84 -13.60
N ALA A 251 21.64 16.06 -14.55
CA ALA A 251 22.76 16.48 -15.39
C ALA A 251 22.39 17.70 -16.24
N TRP A 252 21.16 17.74 -16.77
CA TRP A 252 20.64 18.87 -17.52
C TRP A 252 20.53 20.12 -16.64
N ALA A 253 19.95 19.99 -15.44
CA ALA A 253 19.82 21.10 -14.52
C ALA A 253 21.18 21.75 -14.20
N VAL A 254 22.22 20.94 -13.98
CA VAL A 254 23.60 21.42 -13.78
C VAL A 254 24.16 22.10 -15.03
N GLY A 255 23.99 21.49 -16.21
CA GLY A 255 24.45 22.07 -17.47
C GLY A 255 23.77 23.41 -17.77
N GLY A 256 22.44 23.46 -17.63
CA GLY A 256 21.63 24.65 -17.83
C GLY A 256 21.98 25.78 -16.87
N TYR A 257 22.35 25.48 -15.61
CA TYR A 257 22.89 26.48 -14.70
C TYR A 257 24.11 27.21 -15.28
N PHE A 258 25.07 26.47 -15.86
CA PHE A 258 26.25 27.06 -16.47
C PHE A 258 25.91 27.82 -17.76
N VAL A 259 24.96 27.31 -18.57
CA VAL A 259 24.51 27.98 -19.80
C VAL A 259 23.81 29.30 -19.48
N GLY A 260 22.82 29.29 -18.58
CA GLY A 260 22.09 30.49 -18.17
C GLY A 260 23.01 31.52 -17.52
N THR A 261 23.91 31.09 -16.64
CA THR A 261 24.91 31.97 -16.03
C THR A 261 25.88 32.53 -17.08
N GLY A 262 26.35 31.71 -18.01
CA GLY A 262 27.23 32.15 -19.10
C GLY A 262 26.57 33.18 -20.01
N TYR A 263 25.29 32.97 -20.36
CA TYR A 263 24.51 33.90 -21.16
C TYR A 263 24.27 35.23 -20.42
N TRP A 264 24.00 35.15 -19.11
CA TRP A 264 23.86 36.33 -18.26
C TRP A 264 25.16 37.14 -18.17
N LEU A 265 26.33 36.49 -18.11
CA LEU A 265 27.63 37.20 -18.09
C LEU A 265 27.85 38.06 -19.35
N THR A 266 27.25 37.69 -20.48
CA THR A 266 27.28 38.49 -21.71
C THR A 266 26.10 39.47 -21.84
N HIS A 267 25.05 39.28 -21.03
CA HIS A 267 23.82 40.08 -21.01
C HIS A 267 23.39 40.44 -19.57
N PRO A 268 24.23 41.16 -18.80
CA PRO A 268 24.03 41.33 -17.35
C PRO A 268 22.80 42.18 -16.99
N ASN A 269 22.17 42.81 -17.97
CA ASN A 269 20.92 43.55 -17.83
C ASN A 269 19.68 42.65 -17.77
N LEU A 270 19.81 41.36 -18.07
CA LEU A 270 18.74 40.37 -17.95
C LEU A 270 18.72 39.76 -16.55
N ASP A 271 17.55 39.26 -16.14
CA ASP A 271 17.41 38.58 -14.85
C ASP A 271 18.13 37.23 -14.86
N TRP A 272 19.11 37.08 -13.97
CA TRP A 272 19.93 35.88 -13.90
C TRP A 272 19.11 34.63 -13.53
N PHE A 273 18.17 34.78 -12.60
CA PHE A 273 17.37 33.65 -12.13
C PHE A 273 16.49 33.10 -13.25
N SER A 274 15.77 33.97 -13.95
CA SER A 274 14.94 33.64 -15.11
C SER A 274 15.75 32.97 -16.23
N LEU A 275 16.97 33.45 -16.51
CA LEU A 275 17.85 32.81 -17.51
C LEU A 275 18.31 31.42 -17.08
N VAL A 276 18.73 31.26 -15.82
CA VAL A 276 19.15 29.98 -15.28
C VAL A 276 17.99 29.00 -15.27
N GLU A 277 16.83 29.38 -14.74
CA GLU A 277 15.62 28.58 -14.71
C GLU A 277 15.20 28.14 -16.12
N THR A 278 15.28 29.04 -17.10
CA THR A 278 14.99 28.69 -18.50
C THR A 278 15.91 27.60 -19.02
N ALA A 279 17.23 27.77 -18.88
CA ALA A 279 18.18 26.79 -19.40
C ALA A 279 18.19 25.48 -18.60
N SER A 280 18.02 25.52 -17.28
CA SER A 280 18.14 24.36 -16.39
C SER A 280 16.86 23.56 -16.25
N TYR A 281 15.71 24.22 -16.39
CA TYR A 281 14.39 23.64 -16.16
C TYR A 281 13.55 23.67 -17.45
N TYR A 282 13.14 24.83 -17.95
CA TYR A 282 12.19 24.89 -19.08
C TYR A 282 12.72 24.27 -20.38
N ASP A 283 14.00 24.42 -20.68
CA ASP A 283 14.66 23.83 -21.86
C ASP A 283 15.09 22.36 -21.64
N ASN A 284 14.81 21.79 -20.46
CA ASN A 284 15.09 20.39 -20.21
C ASN A 284 14.22 19.51 -21.14
N PRO A 285 14.79 18.58 -21.92
CA PRO A 285 14.03 17.74 -22.84
C PRO A 285 12.81 17.04 -22.22
N TRP A 286 12.89 16.70 -20.92
CA TRP A 286 11.78 16.09 -20.19
C TRP A 286 10.64 17.08 -19.89
N GLU A 287 10.97 18.32 -19.58
CA GLU A 287 10.01 19.42 -19.38
C GLU A 287 9.41 19.86 -20.71
N VAL A 288 10.23 19.99 -21.77
CA VAL A 288 9.75 20.25 -23.14
C VAL A 288 8.70 19.23 -23.56
N TRP A 289 8.92 17.95 -23.25
CA TRP A 289 7.93 16.91 -23.49
C TRP A 289 6.63 17.15 -22.71
N ALA A 290 6.72 17.35 -21.40
CA ALA A 290 5.54 17.55 -20.55
C ALA A 290 4.73 18.78 -20.97
N TYR A 291 5.38 19.92 -21.24
CA TYR A 291 4.73 21.14 -21.72
C TYR A 291 4.10 21.00 -23.11
N ASN A 292 4.72 20.24 -24.01
CA ASN A 292 4.13 19.95 -25.31
C ASN A 292 2.88 19.06 -25.18
N ASN A 293 2.86 18.15 -24.21
CA ASN A 293 1.68 17.34 -23.91
C ASN A 293 0.53 18.19 -23.33
N ASP A 294 0.85 19.15 -22.46
CA ASP A 294 -0.10 20.09 -21.85
C ASP A 294 -0.56 21.22 -22.80
N ASN A 295 -0.10 21.26 -24.05
CA ASN A 295 -0.33 22.38 -24.99
C ASN A 295 0.04 23.76 -24.40
N ASN A 296 0.97 23.78 -23.44
CA ASN A 296 1.34 24.95 -22.66
C ASN A 296 2.78 25.42 -22.98
N TRP A 297 3.30 24.98 -24.13
CA TRP A 297 4.53 25.50 -24.70
C TRP A 297 4.25 26.74 -25.56
N PRO A 298 4.99 27.87 -25.39
CA PRO A 298 6.09 28.07 -24.46
C PRO A 298 5.61 28.30 -23.01
N PRO A 299 6.35 27.79 -22.01
CA PRO A 299 5.98 27.97 -20.62
C PRO A 299 6.02 29.46 -20.21
N PRO A 300 5.03 29.95 -19.45
CA PRO A 300 4.88 31.38 -19.18
C PRO A 300 6.01 32.00 -18.33
N GLY A 301 6.74 31.18 -17.56
CA GLY A 301 7.89 31.62 -16.76
C GLY A 301 9.22 31.67 -17.52
N ALA A 302 9.27 31.12 -18.74
CA ALA A 302 10.52 31.04 -19.49
C ALA A 302 10.97 32.39 -20.06
N ASN A 303 12.28 32.58 -20.08
CA ASN A 303 12.93 33.75 -20.64
C ASN A 303 13.06 33.60 -22.17
N PRO A 304 12.39 34.44 -22.97
CA PRO A 304 12.40 34.32 -24.43
C PRO A 304 13.79 34.48 -25.06
N ALA A 305 14.75 35.08 -24.33
CA ALA A 305 16.11 35.28 -24.82
C ALA A 305 16.92 33.98 -24.91
N LEU A 306 16.52 32.95 -24.15
CA LEU A 306 17.24 31.68 -24.04
C LEU A 306 16.38 30.46 -24.34
N LEU A 307 15.06 30.60 -24.25
CA LEU A 307 14.08 29.54 -24.50
C LEU A 307 14.23 28.92 -25.89
N TRP A 308 14.21 27.60 -25.93
CA TRP A 308 14.26 26.85 -27.17
C TRP A 308 13.05 27.11 -28.09
N PRO A 309 13.24 27.08 -29.42
CA PRO A 309 12.12 27.18 -30.36
C PRO A 309 11.14 26.03 -30.18
N ALA A 310 9.84 26.29 -30.36
CA ALA A 310 8.75 25.31 -30.24
C ALA A 310 8.88 24.05 -31.13
N TRP A 311 9.76 24.07 -32.13
CA TRP A 311 9.99 22.98 -33.08
C TRP A 311 11.22 22.14 -32.76
N THR A 312 11.96 22.47 -31.70
CA THR A 312 13.11 21.67 -31.29
C THR A 312 12.60 20.43 -30.58
N ASP A 313 12.29 19.41 -31.39
CA ASP A 313 12.05 18.06 -30.89
C ASP A 313 13.40 17.54 -30.39
N PRO A 314 13.64 17.46 -29.06
CA PRO A 314 14.84 16.82 -28.55
C PRO A 314 14.91 15.43 -29.18
N VAL A 315 16.10 14.94 -29.52
CA VAL A 315 16.27 13.62 -30.18
C VAL A 315 15.55 12.48 -29.41
N LEU A 316 15.37 12.66 -28.09
CA LEU A 316 14.61 11.77 -27.19
C LEU A 316 13.10 11.73 -27.46
N LEU A 317 12.51 12.77 -28.06
CA LEU A 317 11.07 12.92 -28.29
C LEU A 317 10.66 12.65 -29.75
N SER A 318 11.59 12.19 -30.60
CA SER A 318 11.24 11.85 -31.98
C SER A 318 10.07 10.84 -32.01
N PRO A 319 9.16 10.90 -33.00
CA PRO A 319 7.97 10.04 -33.07
C PRO A 319 8.26 8.53 -32.92
N ILE A 320 9.45 8.10 -33.36
CA ILE A 320 9.94 6.72 -33.28
C ILE A 320 10.06 6.23 -31.83
N TRP A 321 10.45 7.10 -30.90
CA TRP A 321 10.59 6.78 -29.47
C TRP A 321 9.26 6.95 -28.71
N MET A 322 8.37 7.81 -29.20
CA MET A 322 7.10 8.15 -28.55
C MET A 322 5.99 7.13 -28.81
N GLU A 323 5.90 6.53 -30.00
CA GLU A 323 4.82 5.61 -30.35
C GLU A 323 4.65 4.42 -29.38
N PRO A 324 5.73 3.71 -28.96
CA PRO A 324 5.61 2.60 -28.01
C PRO A 324 5.17 3.04 -26.61
N ILE A 325 5.36 4.32 -26.27
CA ILE A 325 5.13 4.88 -24.93
C ILE A 325 3.76 5.55 -24.83
N ARG A 326 3.20 5.99 -25.97
CA ARG A 326 1.88 6.63 -26.05
C ARG A 326 0.76 5.91 -25.30
N PRO A 327 0.69 4.56 -25.25
CA PRO A 327 -0.31 3.86 -24.47
C PRO A 327 -0.20 4.03 -22.94
N PHE A 328 0.86 4.65 -22.43
CA PHE A 328 1.06 4.94 -21.00
C PHE A 328 0.79 6.38 -20.63
N LEU A 329 0.81 7.29 -21.60
CA LEU A 329 0.63 8.72 -21.35
C LEU A 329 -0.85 9.07 -21.16
N PRO A 330 -1.14 10.20 -20.47
CA PRO A 330 -2.46 10.82 -20.45
C PRO A 330 -2.98 11.02 -21.88
N GLY A 331 -4.28 10.86 -22.08
CA GLY A 331 -4.93 10.91 -23.40
C GLY A 331 -5.88 12.09 -23.55
#